data_AF-A0A4R5YLN7-F1
#
_entry.id   AF-A0A4R5YLN7-F1
#
_cell.length_a   1.000
_cell.length_b   1.000
_cell.length_c   1.000
_cell.angle_alpha   90.00
_cell.angle_beta   90.00
_cell.angle_gamma   90.00
#
_symmetry.space_group_name_H-M   'P 1'
#
loop_
_entity.id
_entity.type
_entity.pdbx_description
1 polymer ?
#
loop_
_entity_poly.entity_id
_entity_poly.type
_entity_poly.pdbx_seq_one_letter_code
_entity_poly.pdbx_strand_id
1 'polypeptide(L)'
;MTDDREQDRARRDILVAYVAVMDRPEELLAVCANASGDADDVRRAIERAFEISAVAADAILSMPVRRFTPAERRRIQDELRALNAGST
;
A
#
# COMPACT_ATOMS: atom_id res chain seq x y z
N MET A 1 -5.55 -17.28 -17.96
CA MET A 1 -4.98 -18.19 -16.94
C MET A 1 -3.66 -17.70 -16.36
N THR A 2 -2.77 -17.03 -17.12
CA THR A 2 -1.58 -16.35 -16.54
C THR A 2 -1.95 -14.99 -15.91
N ASP A 3 -2.89 -14.29 -16.53
CA ASP A 3 -3.36 -12.95 -16.17
C ASP A 3 -3.90 -12.85 -14.73
N ASP A 4 -4.77 -13.79 -14.34
CA ASP A 4 -5.41 -13.81 -13.02
C ASP A 4 -4.41 -13.91 -11.86
N ARG A 5 -3.33 -14.70 -12.02
CA ARG A 5 -2.31 -14.89 -10.99
C ARG A 5 -1.40 -13.67 -10.85
N GLU A 6 -1.09 -13.01 -11.96
CA GLU A 6 -0.31 -11.77 -11.96
C GLU A 6 -1.12 -10.64 -11.33
N GLN A 7 -2.42 -10.57 -11.64
CA GLN A 7 -3.35 -9.62 -11.04
C GLN A 7 -3.48 -9.85 -9.53
N ASP A 8 -3.63 -11.10 -9.08
CA ASP A 8 -3.72 -11.45 -7.66
C ASP A 8 -2.44 -11.10 -6.90
N ARG A 9 -1.27 -11.30 -7.54
CA ARG A 9 0.02 -10.93 -6.95
C ARG A 9 0.16 -9.41 -6.82
N ALA A 10 -0.15 -8.66 -7.88
CA ALA A 10 -0.12 -7.20 -7.83
C ALA A 10 -1.11 -6.65 -6.79
N ARG A 11 -2.30 -7.27 -6.69
CA ARG A 11 -3.29 -6.90 -5.68
C ARG A 11 -2.80 -7.17 -4.27
N ARG A 12 -2.20 -8.34 -4.02
CA ARG A 12 -1.58 -8.69 -2.75
C ARG A 12 -0.52 -7.67 -2.36
N ASP A 13 0.39 -7.33 -3.28
CA ASP A 13 1.49 -6.40 -3.01
C ASP A 13 0.96 -5.02 -2.56
N ILE A 14 -0.10 -4.52 -3.20
CA ILE A 14 -0.76 -3.26 -2.80
C ILE A 14 -1.40 -3.38 -1.41
N LEU A 15 -2.10 -4.47 -1.12
CA LEU A 15 -2.76 -4.66 0.18
C LEU A 15 -1.75 -4.80 1.33
N VAL A 16 -0.62 -5.48 1.10
CA VAL A 16 0.48 -5.55 2.07
C VAL A 16 1.03 -4.16 2.35
N ALA A 17 1.27 -3.36 1.30
CA ALA A 17 1.74 -1.99 1.45
C ALA A 17 0.74 -1.11 2.22
N TYR A 18 -0.57 -1.26 1.97
CA TYR A 18 -1.61 -0.57 2.71
C TYR A 18 -1.59 -0.90 4.20
N VAL A 19 -1.45 -2.16 4.58
CA VAL A 19 -1.34 -2.55 5.99
C VAL A 19 -0.09 -1.91 6.61
N ALA A 20 1.05 -1.98 5.93
CA ALA A 20 2.32 -1.43 6.43
C ALA A 20 2.26 0.08 6.71
N VAL A 21 1.68 0.87 5.80
CA VAL A 21 1.52 2.33 6.01
C VAL A 21 0.45 2.66 7.05
N MET A 22 -0.61 1.84 7.14
CA MET A 22 -1.64 2.03 8.15
C MET A 22 -1.10 1.76 9.55
N ASP A 23 -0.18 0.81 9.73
CA ASP A 23 0.45 0.57 11.03
C ASP A 23 1.36 1.71 11.47
N ARG A 24 1.86 2.53 10.53
CA ARG A 24 2.76 3.67 10.78
C ARG A 24 2.33 4.92 10.00
N PRO A 25 1.12 5.48 10.27
CA PRO A 25 0.56 6.55 9.45
C PRO A 25 1.31 7.88 9.66
N GLU A 26 1.89 8.09 10.84
CA GLU A 26 2.71 9.26 11.15
C GLU A 26 4.01 9.27 10.35
N GLU A 27 4.62 8.10 10.14
CA GLU A 27 5.82 7.96 9.31
C GLU A 27 5.51 8.27 7.85
N LEU A 28 4.39 7.78 7.32
CA LEU A 28 3.95 8.10 5.95
C LEU A 28 3.77 9.62 5.80
N LEU A 29 3.09 10.26 6.74
CA LEU A 29 2.87 11.71 6.69
C LEU A 29 4.19 12.48 6.79
N ALA A 30 5.12 12.03 7.64
CA ALA A 30 6.45 12.62 7.76
C ALA A 30 7.25 12.48 6.46
N VAL A 31 7.21 11.32 5.80
CA VAL A 31 7.88 11.12 4.49
C VAL A 31 7.31 12.10 3.46
N CYS A 32 5.98 12.20 3.36
CA CYS A 32 5.33 13.13 2.43
C CYS A 32 5.64 14.59 2.75
N ALA A 33 5.67 14.97 4.03
CA ALA A 33 5.93 16.35 4.45
C ALA A 33 7.38 16.80 4.23
N ASN A 34 8.33 15.87 4.27
CA ASN A 34 9.76 16.15 4.11
C ASN A 34 10.27 15.92 2.67
N ALA A 35 9.47 15.30 1.80
CA ALA A 35 9.81 15.17 0.39
C ALA A 35 9.91 16.57 -0.23
N SER A 36 11.11 16.94 -0.67
CA SER A 36 11.43 18.29 -1.16
C SER A 36 11.18 18.46 -2.66
N GLY A 37 10.52 17.49 -3.29
CA GLY A 37 10.45 17.34 -4.75
C GLY A 37 9.05 17.16 -5.28
N ASP A 38 8.95 16.66 -6.51
CA ASP A 38 7.67 16.43 -7.18
C ASP A 38 7.00 15.11 -6.74
N ALA A 39 5.90 14.75 -7.41
CA ALA A 39 5.16 13.53 -7.11
C ALA A 39 6.03 12.26 -7.25
N ASP A 40 7.01 12.27 -8.17
CA ASP A 40 7.93 11.16 -8.37
C ASP A 40 8.95 11.04 -7.23
N ASP A 41 9.42 12.17 -6.69
CA ASP A 41 10.29 12.20 -5.51
C ASP A 41 9.59 11.69 -4.26
N VAL A 42 8.32 12.09 -4.06
CA VAL A 42 7.48 11.58 -2.96
C VAL A 42 7.29 10.06 -3.09
N ARG A 43 6.96 9.57 -4.29
CA ARG A 43 6.81 8.14 -4.57
C ARG A 43 8.08 7.36 -4.23
N ARG A 44 9.24 7.81 -4.72
CA ARG A 44 10.53 7.17 -4.42
C ARG A 44 10.87 7.21 -2.92
N ALA A 45 10.48 8.27 -2.21
CA ALA A 45 10.68 8.36 -0.78
C ALA A 45 9.84 7.32 -0.01
N ILE A 46 8.57 7.13 -0.41
CA ILE A 46 7.68 6.11 0.16
C ILE A 46 8.19 4.70 -0.16
N GLU A 47 8.62 4.44 -1.39
CA GLU A 47 9.22 3.14 -1.78
C GLU A 47 10.38 2.76 -0.86
N ARG A 48 11.28 3.71 -0.58
CA ARG A 48 12.44 3.48 0.29
C ARG A 48 12.06 3.34 1.76
N ALA A 49 11.14 4.15 2.25
CA ALA A 49 10.75 4.15 3.67
C ALA A 49 9.98 2.88 4.07
N PHE A 50 9.15 2.37 3.15
CA PHE A 50 8.30 1.20 3.41
C PHE A 50 8.77 -0.08 2.73
N GLU A 51 9.86 -0.02 1.94
CA GLU A 51 10.42 -1.14 1.17
C GLU A 51 9.38 -1.80 0.24
N ILE A 52 8.62 -0.96 -0.46
CA ILE A 52 7.51 -1.39 -1.33
C ILE A 52 7.80 -1.07 -2.80
N SER A 53 7.03 -1.71 -3.70
CA SER A 53 7.12 -1.46 -5.14
C SER A 53 6.57 -0.08 -5.54
N ALA A 54 7.02 0.44 -6.68
CA ALA A 54 6.51 1.68 -7.26
C ALA A 54 4.98 1.67 -7.43
N VAL A 55 4.41 0.57 -7.92
CA VAL A 55 2.96 0.39 -8.09
C VAL A 55 2.22 0.50 -6.75
N ALA A 56 2.79 -0.07 -5.68
CA ALA A 56 2.20 0.03 -4.36
C ALA A 56 2.33 1.43 -3.76
N ALA A 57 3.45 2.11 -3.99
CA ALA A 57 3.64 3.50 -3.58
C ALA A 57 2.64 4.46 -4.28
N ASP A 58 2.40 4.28 -5.59
CA ASP A 58 1.38 5.02 -6.33
C ASP A 58 -0.03 4.78 -5.79
N ALA A 59 -0.33 3.53 -5.44
CA ALA A 59 -1.60 3.17 -4.81
C ALA A 59 -1.78 3.85 -3.44
N ILE A 60 -0.72 3.97 -2.65
CA ILE A 60 -0.72 4.68 -1.37
C ILE A 60 -0.94 6.18 -1.57
N LEU A 61 -0.25 6.80 -2.53
CA LEU A 61 -0.43 8.22 -2.84
C LEU A 61 -1.84 8.55 -3.32
N SER A 62 -2.49 7.59 -3.98
CA SER A 62 -3.87 7.70 -4.43
C SER A 62 -4.90 7.32 -3.35
N MET A 63 -4.46 6.96 -2.15
CA MET A 63 -5.34 6.45 -1.09
C MET A 63 -6.15 7.58 -0.44
N PRO A 64 -7.50 7.47 -0.38
CA PRO A 64 -8.31 8.40 0.38
C PRO A 64 -8.06 8.28 1.89
N VAL A 65 -7.90 9.41 2.60
CA VAL A 65 -7.66 9.46 4.06
C VAL A 65 -8.68 8.64 4.88
N ARG A 66 -9.93 8.52 4.42
CA ARG A 66 -10.97 7.68 5.07
C ARG A 66 -10.57 6.20 5.21
N ARG A 67 -9.62 5.71 4.42
CA ARG A 67 -9.12 4.32 4.50
C ARG A 67 -8.31 4.04 5.76
N PHE A 68 -7.82 5.06 6.47
CA PHE A 68 -7.12 4.88 7.74
C PHE A 68 -8.06 4.56 8.92
N THR A 69 -9.39 4.59 8.71
CA THR A 69 -10.35 4.22 9.76
C THR A 69 -10.19 2.75 10.16
N PRO A 70 -10.50 2.38 11.42
CA PRO A 70 -10.40 0.99 11.88
C PRO A 70 -11.23 0.01 11.04
N ALA A 71 -12.39 0.46 10.56
CA ALA A 71 -13.27 -0.35 9.73
C ALA A 71 -12.65 -0.68 8.36
N GLU A 72 -12.06 0.32 7.69
CA GLU A 72 -11.39 0.13 6.41
C GLU A 72 -10.09 -0.68 6.55
N ARG A 73 -9.31 -0.46 7.62
CA ARG A 73 -8.14 -1.30 7.93
C ARG A 73 -8.53 -2.76 8.06
N ARG A 74 -9.59 -3.06 8.83
CA ARG A 74 -10.06 -4.44 9.01
C ARG A 74 -10.46 -5.06 7.67
N ARG A 75 -11.20 -4.33 6.82
CA ARG A 75 -11.58 -4.79 5.47
C ARG A 75 -10.36 -5.14 4.62
N ILE A 76 -9.32 -4.30 4.62
CA ILE A 76 -8.07 -4.54 3.87
C ILE A 76 -7.33 -5.78 4.40
N GLN A 77 -7.27 -5.94 5.73
CA GLN A 77 -6.66 -7.12 6.34
C GLN A 77 -7.44 -8.40 6.02
N ASP A 78 -8.77 -8.35 6.03
CA ASP A 78 -9.63 -9.48 5.66
C ASP A 78 -9.46 -9.86 4.19
N GLU A 79 -9.39 -8.87 3.27
CA GLU A 79 -9.12 -9.09 1.85
C GLU A 79 -7.75 -9.76 1.63
N LEU A 80 -6.71 -9.27 2.31
CA LEU A 80 -5.37 -9.85 2.25
C LEU A 80 -5.35 -11.31 2.75
N ARG A 81 -6.06 -11.60 3.83
CA ARG A 81 -6.19 -12.98 4.36
C ARG A 81 -6.89 -13.90 3.35
N ALA A 82 -7.96 -13.43 2.71
CA ALA A 82 -8.68 -14.21 1.70
C ALA A 82 -7.79 -14.54 0.49
N LEU A 83 -7.03 -13.56 -0.01
CA LEU A 83 -6.09 -13.76 -1.13
C LEU A 83 -4.96 -14.74 -0.79
N ASN A 84 -4.48 -14.74 0.45
CA ASN A 84 -3.46 -15.69 0.91
C ASN A 84 -4.01 -17.11 1.06
N ALA A 85 -5.25 -17.25 1.53
CA ALA A 85 -5.91 -18.55 1.67
C ALA A 85 -6.26 -19.19 0.31
N GLY A 86 -6.63 -18.39 -0.70
CA GLY A 86 -6.94 -18.89 -2.05
C GLY A 86 -5.73 -19.20 -2.92
N SER A 87 -4.51 -18.94 -2.44
CA SER A 87 -3.24 -19.20 -3.17
C SER A 87 -2.51 -20.45 -2.69
N THR A 88 -3.11 -21.24 -1.79
CA THR A 88 -2.62 -22.55 -1.33
C THR A 88 -3.38 -23.66 -2.06
#